data_AF-A0A8T4D485-F1
#
_entry.id   AF-A0A8T4D485-F1
#
_cell.length_a   1.000
_cell.length_b   1.000
_cell.length_c   1.000
_cell.angle_alpha   90.00
_cell.angle_beta   90.00
_cell.angle_gamma   90.00
#
_symmetry.space_group_name_H-M   'P 1'
#
loop_
_entity.id
_entity.type
_entity.pdbx_description
1 polymer ?
#
loop_
_entity_poly.entity_id
_entity_poly.type
_entity_poly.pdbx_seq_one_letter_code
_entity_poly.pdbx_strand_id
1 'polypeptide(L)' 'MVSEGRGRLFRRKDGKYLIYLPKDLAEDSMFPFTGADSIFVKVSFKVKGGKDLLIEKYVPPPEEPEA' A
#
# COMPACT_ATOMS: atom_id res chain seq x y z
N MET A 1 13.89 0.31 13.44
CA MET A 1 13.15 0.02 12.20
C MET A 1 12.75 -1.43 12.22
N VAL A 2 11.45 -1.71 12.21
CA VAL A 2 10.92 -3.07 12.14
C VAL A 2 10.50 -3.33 10.70
N SER A 3 10.90 -4.47 10.12
CA SER A 3 10.59 -4.81 8.72
C SER A 3 9.30 -5.62 8.56
N GLU A 4 8.74 -6.15 9.66
CA GLU A 4 7.52 -6.96 9.64
C GLU A 4 6.65 -6.67 10.87
N GLY A 5 5.34 -6.58 10.70
CA GLY A 5 4.38 -6.40 11.79
C GLY A 5 3.01 -6.95 11.42
N ARG A 6 2.25 -7.38 12.43
CA ARG A 6 0.90 -7.93 12.23
C ARG A 6 -0.14 -6.80 12.25
N GLY A 7 -0.73 -6.52 11.08
CA GLY A 7 -1.83 -5.58 10.92
C GLY A 7 -3.21 -6.25 10.92
N ARG A 8 -4.25 -5.44 10.68
CA ARG A 8 -5.62 -5.93 10.44
C ARG A 8 -6.24 -5.22 9.24
N LEU A 9 -6.83 -6.00 8.34
CA LEU A 9 -7.65 -5.50 7.24
C LEU A 9 -9.13 -5.68 7.57
N PHE A 10 -9.95 -4.65 7.38
CA PHE A 10 -11.39 -4.74 7.56
C PHE A 10 -12.14 -4.14 6.39
N ARG A 11 -13.21 -4.82 5.98
CA ARG A 11 -14.14 -4.35 4.95
C ARG A 11 -15.34 -3.70 5.62
N ARG A 12 -15.55 -2.43 5.30
CA ARG A 12 -16.70 -1.65 5.79
C ARG A 12 -17.96 -1.97 4.98
N LYS A 13 -19.12 -1.58 5.51
CA LYS A 13 -20.43 -1.73 4.85
C LYS A 13 -20.54 -0.96 3.53
N ASP A 14 -19.79 0.13 3.38
CA ASP A 14 -19.70 0.93 2.15
C ASP A 14 -18.78 0.30 1.08
N GLY A 15 -18.31 -0.93 1.29
CA GLY A 15 -17.45 -1.65 0.36
C GLY A 15 -15.98 -1.21 0.40
N LYS A 16 -15.63 -0.19 1.20
CA LYS A 16 -14.26 0.30 1.35
C LYS A 16 -13.45 -0.59 2.29
N TYR A 17 -12.14 -0.62 2.08
CA TYR A 17 -11.19 -1.30 2.95
C TYR A 17 -10.46 -0.29 3.82
N LEU A 18 -10.25 -0.65 5.08
CA LEU A 18 -9.34 0.06 5.98
C LEU A 18 -8.30 -0.93 6.49
N ILE A 19 -7.06 -0.48 6.54
CA ILE A 19 -5.92 -1.24 7.02
C ILE A 19 -5.38 -0.58 8.28
N TYR A 20 -5.14 -1.39 9.31
CA TYR A 20 -4.39 -0.99 10.49
C TYR A 20 -3.00 -1.61 10.42
N LEU A 21 -1.96 -0.76 10.48
CA LEU A 21 -0.56 -1.16 10.55
C LEU A 21 0.04 -0.73 11.89
N PRO A 22 0.96 -1.51 12.50
CA PRO A 22 1.70 -1.06 13.68
C PRO A 22 2.50 0.21 13.39
N LYS A 23 2.50 1.15 14.34
CA LYS A 23 3.22 2.42 14.23
C LYS A 23 4.73 2.23 13.98
N ASP A 24 5.32 1.20 14.58
CA ASP A 24 6.75 0.90 14.43
C ASP A 24 7.11 0.31 13.04
N LEU A 25 6.09 -0.08 12.26
CA LEU A 25 6.20 -0.59 10.89
C LEU A 25 5.88 0.49 9.84
N ALA A 26 4.88 1.33 10.11
CA ALA A 26 4.46 2.41 9.24
C ALA A 26 4.16 3.65 10.07
N GLU A 27 4.84 4.75 9.75
CA GLU A 27 4.56 6.04 10.37
C GLU A 27 3.28 6.62 9.76
N ASP A 28 2.30 6.94 10.61
CA ASP A 28 1.01 7.50 10.21
C ASP A 28 1.19 8.95 9.74
N SER A 29 1.69 9.14 8.52
CA SER A 29 1.55 10.42 7.85
C SER A 29 0.11 10.47 7.30
N MET A 30 -0.82 10.95 8.12
CA MET A 30 -2.23 11.19 7.75
C MET A 30 -2.44 12.06 6.49
N PHE A 31 -1.37 12.51 5.82
CA PHE A 31 -1.36 13.19 4.54
C PHE A 31 -0.12 12.76 3.74
N PRO A 32 -0.22 12.51 2.42
CA PRO A 32 0.96 12.38 1.58
C PRO A 32 1.62 13.75 1.51
N PHE A 33 2.57 14.01 2.40
CA PHE A 33 3.50 15.09 2.15
C PHE A 33 4.32 14.68 0.93
N THR A 34 4.27 15.46 -0.15
CA THR A 34 5.20 15.38 -1.28
C THR A 34 6.61 15.82 -0.86
N GLY A 35 7.06 15.33 0.29
CA GLY A 35 8.39 15.54 0.84
C GLY A 35 9.34 14.47 0.35
N ALA A 36 10.64 14.76 0.44
CA ALA A 36 11.75 13.93 -0.03
C ALA A 36 11.76 12.49 0.52
N ASP A 37 11.05 12.23 1.61
CA ASP A 37 11.04 10.95 2.31
C ASP A 37 9.79 10.08 2.03
N SER A 38 8.95 10.47 1.06
CA SER A 38 7.78 9.67 0.64
C SER A 38 8.10 8.76 -0.54
N ILE A 39 7.56 7.52 -0.52
CA ILE A 39 7.70 6.56 -1.62
C ILE A 39 6.33 6.23 -2.20
N PHE A 40 6.26 6.16 -3.54
CA PHE A 40 5.09 5.63 -4.21
C PHE A 40 5.02 4.11 -4.03
N VAL A 41 3.86 3.62 -3.62
CA VAL A 41 3.57 2.20 -3.49
C VAL A 41 2.40 1.80 -4.37
N LYS A 42 2.48 0.61 -4.93
CA LYS A 42 1.39 -0.06 -5.63
C LYS A 42 0.70 -0.98 -4.64
N VAL A 43 -0.62 -0.83 -4.52
CA VAL A 43 -1.46 -1.64 -3.65
C VAL A 43 -2.36 -2.51 -4.53
N SER A 44 -2.30 -3.82 -4.36
CA SER A 44 -3.11 -4.76 -5.14
C SER A 44 -3.75 -5.85 -4.28
N PHE A 45 -4.92 -6.30 -4.71
CA PHE A 45 -5.64 -7.41 -4.10
C PHE A 45 -5.57 -8.61 -5.05
N LYS A 46 -5.07 -9.75 -4.57
CA LYS A 46 -5.14 -11.00 -5.34
C LYS A 46 -6.52 -11.63 -5.17
N VAL A 47 -7.49 -11.23 -6.01
CA VAL A 47 -8.88 -11.71 -5.91
C VAL A 47 -9.02 -13.20 -6.28
N LYS A 48 -8.12 -13.73 -7.11
CA LYS A 48 -8.09 -15.15 -7.49
C LYS A 48 -7.07 -15.92 -6.66
N GLY A 49 -7.49 -16.45 -5.50
CA GLY A 49 -6.74 -17.48 -4.75
C GLY A 49 -6.25 -17.13 -3.34
N GLY A 50 -6.49 -15.91 -2.84
CA GLY A 50 -6.11 -15.53 -1.47
C GLY A 50 -6.78 -14.24 -1.01
N LYS A 51 -6.71 -13.93 0.29
CA LYS A 51 -7.16 -12.64 0.86
C LYS A 51 -5.96 -11.72 1.11
N ASP A 52 -4.99 -11.77 0.21
CA ASP A 52 -3.68 -11.17 0.43
C ASP A 52 -3.67 -9.78 -0.19
N LEU A 53 -3.38 -8.79 0.66
CA LEU A 53 -3.05 -7.44 0.26
C LEU A 53 -1.56 -7.37 -0.01
N LEU A 54 -1.16 -7.06 -1.23
CA LEU A 54 0.24 -6.85 -1.58
C LEU A 54 0.49 -5.35 -1.73
N ILE A 55 1.50 -4.86 -0.99
CA ILE A 55 2.03 -3.51 -1.11
C ILE A 55 3.46 -3.63 -1.60
N GLU A 56 3.74 -3.07 -2.76
CA GLU A 56 5.06 -3.12 -3.41
C GLU A 56 5.48 -1.70 -3.82
N LYS A 57 6.78 -1.47 -4.02
CA LYS A 57 7.26 -0.19 -4.57
C LYS A 57 6.66 -0.01 -5.97
N TYR A 58 6.10 1.17 -6.24
CA TYR A 58 5.56 1.46 -7.57
C TYR A 58 6.70 1.60 -8.57
N VAL A 59 6.60 0.88 -9.70
CA VAL A 59 7.48 1.01 -10.85
C VAL A 59 6.60 1.47 -12.02
N PRO A 60 6.88 2.64 -12.62
CA PRO A 60 6.12 3.09 -13.78
C PRO A 60 6.31 2.11 -14.94
N PRO A 61 5.27 1.89 -15.77
CA PRO A 61 5.43 1.10 -16.99
C PRO A 61 6.48 1.75 -17.90
N PRO A 62 7.25 0.95 -18.67
CA PRO A 62 8.18 1.49 -19.66
C PRO A 62 7.39 2.33 -20.67
N GLU A 63 7.86 3.55 -20.94
CA GLU A 63 7.26 4.45 -21.93
C GLU A 63 7.25 3.74 -23.29
N GLU A 64 6.05 3.57 -23.87
CA GLU A 64 5.94 3.05 -25.23
C GLU A 64 6.61 4.06 -26.18
N PRO A 65 7.50 3.63 -27.09
CA PRO A 65 8.15 4.55 -28.01
C PRO A 65 7.06 5.24 -28.84
N GLU A 66 7.06 6.58 -28.83
CA GLU A 66 6.19 7.39 -29.68
C GLU A 66 6.33 6.90 -31.13
N ALA A 67 5.19 6.49 -31.72
CA ALA A 67 5.09 6.00 -33.09
C ALA A 67 5.06 7.14 -34.11
#